data_AF-A0A5P2CUY6-F1
#
_entry.id   AF-A0A5P2CUY6-F1
#
_cell.length_a   1.000
_cell.length_b   1.000
_cell.length_c   1.000
_cell.angle_alpha   90.00
_cell.angle_beta   90.00
_cell.angle_gamma   90.00
#
_symmetry.space_group_name_H-M   'P 1'
#
loop_
_entity.id
_entity.type
_entity.pdbx_description
1 polymer ?
#
loop_
_entity_poly.entity_id
_entity_poly.type
_entity_poly.pdbx_seq_one_letter_code
_entity_poly.pdbx_strand_id
1 'polypeptide(L)'
;MWEILPISTEGNKHLVRIKNAGYNRCLTLTNTRHHTAVTFAQRDDDDDSQQWLIIHADPAQADFVIACPSKPNLVISPREGAQDLETLIEVEEHGPWTDQFWRWRAPRA
;
A
#
# COMPACT_ATOMS: atom_id res chain seq x y z
N MET A 1 -5.60 14.66 -1.03
CA MET A 1 -5.68 14.01 0.30
C MET A 1 -5.71 12.51 0.07
N TRP A 2 -5.03 11.72 0.91
CA TRP A 2 -5.07 10.26 0.85
C TRP A 2 -6.13 9.72 1.81
N GLU A 3 -6.81 8.66 1.42
CA GLU A 3 -7.89 8.02 2.18
C GLU A 3 -7.66 6.50 2.20
N ILE A 4 -7.95 5.88 3.34
CA ILE A 4 -7.98 4.43 3.48
C ILE A 4 -9.46 4.02 3.59
N LEU A 5 -9.95 3.36 2.55
CA LEU A 5 -11.35 2.97 2.43
C LEU A 5 -11.46 1.48 2.77
N PRO A 6 -12.10 1.08 3.88
CA PRO A 6 -12.24 -0.33 4.22
C PRO A 6 -13.11 -1.05 3.18
N ILE A 7 -12.68 -2.22 2.74
CA ILE A 7 -13.46 -3.10 1.87
C ILE A 7 -14.20 -4.08 2.77
N SER A 8 -15.50 -3.87 2.94
CA SER A 8 -16.32 -4.69 3.83
C SER A 8 -16.65 -6.02 3.14
N THR A 9 -15.75 -6.99 3.26
CA THR A 9 -16.02 -8.40 2.91
C THR A 9 -16.24 -9.21 4.18
N GLU A 10 -17.17 -10.17 4.14
CA GLU A 10 -17.36 -11.11 5.26
C GLU A 10 -16.02 -11.83 5.55
N GLY A 11 -15.45 -11.57 6.73
CA GLY A 11 -14.27 -12.27 7.23
C GLY A 11 -12.93 -11.52 7.11
N ASN A 12 -12.81 -10.41 6.38
CA ASN A 12 -11.50 -9.75 6.17
C ASN A 12 -11.47 -8.28 6.62
N LYS A 13 -11.24 -8.06 7.93
CA LYS A 13 -11.25 -6.73 8.58
C LYS A 13 -10.06 -5.82 8.22
N HIS A 14 -9.10 -6.32 7.46
CA HIS A 14 -7.83 -5.63 7.18
C HIS A 14 -7.66 -5.24 5.71
N LEU A 15 -8.69 -5.49 4.89
CA LEU A 15 -8.69 -5.21 3.47
C LEU A 15 -9.15 -3.78 3.21
N VAL A 16 -8.38 -3.04 2.42
CA VAL A 16 -8.61 -1.61 2.16
C VAL A 16 -8.35 -1.26 0.69
N ARG A 17 -8.94 -0.15 0.23
CA ARG A 17 -8.43 0.64 -0.90
C ARG A 17 -7.70 1.87 -0.39
N ILE A 18 -6.62 2.23 -1.05
CA ILE A 18 -5.88 3.45 -0.76
C ILE A 18 -6.12 4.42 -1.90
N LYS A 19 -6.85 5.50 -1.63
CA LYS A 19 -7.32 6.44 -2.64
C LYS A 19 -6.72 7.82 -2.46
N ASN A 20 -6.31 8.44 -3.56
CA ASN A 20 -6.04 9.86 -3.61
C ASN A 20 -7.32 10.60 -4.00
N ALA A 21 -8.02 11.17 -3.01
CA ALA A 21 -9.27 11.90 -3.19
C ALA A 21 -9.13 13.14 -4.08
N GLY A 22 -7.94 13.76 -4.12
CA GLY A 22 -7.71 14.97 -4.93
C GLY A 22 -7.69 14.68 -6.44
N TYR A 23 -7.32 13.45 -6.82
CA TYR A 23 -7.24 13.04 -8.23
C TYR A 23 -8.26 11.97 -8.61
N ASN A 24 -9.05 11.50 -7.65
CA ASN A 24 -9.94 10.35 -7.77
C ASN A 24 -9.21 9.14 -8.38
N ARG A 25 -8.10 8.74 -7.75
CA ARG A 25 -7.28 7.59 -8.20
C ARG A 25 -6.97 6.64 -7.04
N CYS A 26 -7.05 5.36 -7.29
CA CYS A 26 -6.68 4.31 -6.35
C CYS A 26 -5.26 3.82 -6.61
N LEU A 27 -4.59 3.40 -5.53
CA LEU A 27 -3.31 2.73 -5.57
C LEU A 27 -3.50 1.33 -6.17
N THR A 28 -2.75 0.99 -7.21
CA THR A 28 -3.04 -0.18 -8.05
C THR A 28 -1.79 -0.98 -8.34
N LEU A 29 -1.91 -2.31 -8.22
CA LEU A 29 -0.89 -3.27 -8.58
C LEU A 29 -1.40 -4.19 -9.70
N THR A 30 -0.88 -4.01 -10.91
CA THR A 30 -1.33 -4.76 -12.09
C THR A 30 -0.84 -6.20 -12.14
N ASN A 31 0.20 -6.54 -11.36
CA ASN A 31 0.75 -7.88 -11.29
C ASN A 31 1.39 -8.13 -9.92
N THR A 32 1.14 -9.29 -9.34
CA THR A 32 1.67 -9.68 -8.02
C THR A 32 3.04 -10.36 -8.17
N ARG A 33 4.02 -9.61 -8.67
CA ARG A 33 5.42 -10.05 -8.82
C ARG A 33 6.37 -9.07 -8.14
N HIS A 34 7.50 -9.59 -7.67
CA HIS A 34 8.59 -8.79 -7.11
C HIS A 34 9.02 -7.67 -8.06
N HIS A 35 9.33 -6.48 -7.51
CA HIS A 35 9.66 -5.25 -8.23
C HIS A 35 8.58 -4.76 -9.21
N THR A 36 7.32 -5.16 -9.03
CA THR A 36 6.25 -4.58 -9.83
C THR A 36 5.94 -3.18 -9.29
N ALA A 37 6.00 -2.19 -10.17
CA ALA A 37 5.65 -0.82 -9.85
C ALA A 37 4.21 -0.71 -9.34
N VAL A 38 4.03 0.05 -8.27
CA VAL A 38 2.72 0.47 -7.80
C VAL A 38 2.30 1.69 -8.61
N THR A 39 1.12 1.62 -9.20
CA THR A 39 0.59 2.63 -10.13
C THR A 39 -0.72 3.21 -9.61
N PHE A 40 -1.40 4.00 -10.46
CA PHE A 40 -2.68 4.62 -10.13
C PHE A 40 -3.72 4.33 -11.21
N ALA A 41 -4.89 3.83 -10.80
CA ALA A 41 -6.06 3.68 -11.68
C ALA A 41 -7.16 4.66 -11.29
N GLN A 42 -7.92 5.14 -12.29
CA GLN A 42 -8.94 6.19 -12.13
C GLN A 42 -10.32 5.67 -11.70
N ARG A 43 -10.55 4.37 -11.80
CA ARG A 43 -11.83 3.75 -11.46
C ARG A 43 -11.70 3.07 -10.10
N ASP A 44 -12.73 3.20 -9.28
CA ASP A 44 -12.95 2.34 -8.12
C ASP A 44 -13.69 1.10 -8.64
N ASP A 45 -13.05 0.32 -9.50
CA ASP A 45 -13.53 -1.00 -9.86
C ASP A 45 -13.33 -1.87 -8.60
N ASP A 46 -14.24 -2.78 -8.30
CA ASP A 46 -14.03 -3.79 -7.24
C ASP A 46 -12.92 -4.81 -7.59
N ASP A 47 -11.94 -4.40 -8.41
CA ASP A 47 -10.80 -5.18 -8.85
C ASP A 47 -9.83 -5.43 -7.70
N ASP A 48 -9.40 -6.68 -7.61
CA ASP A 48 -8.40 -7.17 -6.66
C ASP A 48 -7.07 -6.42 -6.79
N SER A 49 -6.79 -5.83 -7.97
CA SER A 49 -5.59 -5.02 -8.21
C SER A 49 -5.50 -3.75 -7.36
N GLN A 50 -6.61 -3.30 -6.76
CA GLN A 50 -6.67 -2.09 -5.93
C GLN A 50 -6.83 -2.38 -4.44
N GLN A 51 -6.82 -3.66 -4.08
CA GLN A 51 -7.02 -4.11 -2.73
C GLN A 51 -5.68 -4.30 -2.02
N TRP A 52 -5.62 -3.88 -0.78
CA TRP A 52 -4.42 -3.92 0.04
C TRP A 52 -4.75 -4.43 1.44
N LEU A 53 -3.81 -5.16 2.04
CA LEU A 53 -3.88 -5.53 3.44
C LEU A 53 -3.05 -4.56 4.27
N ILE A 54 -3.63 -4.03 5.35
CA ILE A 54 -2.88 -3.29 6.36
C ILE A 54 -2.48 -4.25 7.48
N ILE A 55 -1.18 -4.53 7.59
CA ILE A 55 -0.64 -5.45 8.59
C ILE A 55 0.18 -4.63 9.59
N HIS A 56 -0.27 -4.62 10.85
CA HIS A 56 0.48 -4.00 11.94
C HIS A 56 1.62 -4.94 12.34
N ALA A 57 2.85 -4.57 11.99
CA ALA A 57 4.04 -5.34 12.33
C ALA A 57 4.42 -5.21 13.81
N ASP A 58 4.20 -4.03 14.40
CA ASP A 58 4.33 -3.79 15.84
C ASP A 58 3.27 -2.76 16.30
N PRO A 59 2.29 -3.15 17.14
CA PRO A 59 1.29 -2.22 17.66
C PRO A 59 1.89 -1.12 18.56
N ALA A 60 3.13 -1.29 19.06
CA ALA A 60 3.81 -0.29 19.86
C ALA A 60 4.47 0.82 19.02
N GLN A 61 4.75 0.61 17.73
CA GLN A 61 5.52 1.55 16.89
C GLN A 61 4.69 2.42 15.94
N ALA A 62 3.35 2.27 15.95
CA ALA A 62 2.43 2.96 15.04
C ALA A 62 2.75 2.78 13.55
N ASP A 63 3.56 1.76 13.24
CA ASP A 63 4.04 1.45 11.91
C ASP A 63 3.29 0.22 11.37
N PHE A 64 3.00 0.22 10.07
CA PHE A 64 2.32 -0.86 9.38
C PHE A 64 2.95 -1.12 8.02
N VAL A 65 2.77 -2.33 7.51
CA VAL A 65 3.10 -2.66 6.12
C VAL A 65 1.82 -2.72 5.30
N ILE A 66 1.93 -2.34 4.02
CA ILE A 66 0.84 -2.41 3.07
C ILE A 66 1.13 -3.60 2.15
N ALA A 67 0.37 -4.68 2.28
CA ALA A 67 0.65 -5.95 1.63
C ALA A 67 -0.34 -6.29 0.53
N CYS A 68 0.10 -7.08 -0.45
CA CYS A 68 -0.76 -7.64 -1.48
C CYS A 68 -1.67 -8.73 -0.89
N PRO A 69 -3.00 -8.69 -1.06
CA PRO A 69 -3.90 -9.68 -0.45
C PRO A 69 -3.65 -11.12 -0.89
N SER A 70 -3.36 -11.33 -2.18
CA SER A 70 -3.08 -12.66 -2.74
C SER A 70 -1.66 -13.17 -2.47
N LYS A 71 -0.74 -12.28 -2.06
CA LYS A 71 0.64 -12.61 -1.67
C LYS A 71 1.08 -11.70 -0.52
N PRO A 72 0.68 -11.98 0.73
CA PRO A 72 0.95 -11.08 1.87
C PRO A 72 2.43 -10.86 2.19
N ASN A 73 3.33 -11.67 1.62
CA ASN A 73 4.78 -11.45 1.70
C ASN A 73 5.28 -10.38 0.71
N LEU A 74 4.46 -9.88 -0.22
CA LEU A 74 4.80 -8.77 -1.08
C LEU A 74 4.21 -7.47 -0.53
N VAL A 75 5.07 -6.55 -0.15
CA VAL A 75 4.71 -5.29 0.53
C VAL A 75 5.15 -4.08 -0.28
N ILE A 76 4.42 -2.99 -0.14
CA ILE A 76 4.76 -1.71 -0.76
C ILE A 76 6.07 -1.20 -0.13
N SER A 77 7.03 -0.92 -0.99
CA SER A 77 8.36 -0.42 -0.64
C SER A 77 8.76 0.69 -1.62
N PRO A 78 9.40 1.78 -1.19
CA PRO A 78 10.18 2.59 -2.11
C PRO A 78 11.36 1.75 -2.60
N ARG A 79 11.69 1.81 -3.89
CA ARG A 79 12.77 1.00 -4.47
C ARG A 79 14.07 1.08 -3.64
N GLU A 80 14.64 -0.08 -3.31
CA GLU A 80 15.81 -0.22 -2.45
C GLU A 80 16.92 0.82 -2.77
N GLY A 81 17.26 1.64 -1.77
CA GLY A 81 18.40 2.57 -1.84
C GLY A 81 18.18 3.88 -2.61
N ALA A 82 16.99 4.14 -3.15
CA ALA A 82 16.68 5.42 -3.79
C ALA A 82 16.36 6.49 -2.72
N GLN A 83 17.32 7.40 -2.46
CA GLN A 83 17.09 8.63 -1.68
C GLN A 83 16.68 9.83 -2.55
N ASP A 84 16.37 9.57 -3.82
CA ASP A 84 15.97 10.62 -4.75
C ASP A 84 14.53 11.08 -4.49
N LEU A 85 14.30 12.38 -4.74
CA LEU A 85 13.02 13.05 -4.52
C LEU A 85 11.86 12.45 -5.32
N GLU A 86 12.17 11.71 -6.40
CA GLU A 86 11.21 10.99 -7.25
C GLU A 86 11.50 9.48 -7.22
N THR A 87 11.33 8.87 -6.04
CA THR A 87 11.48 7.42 -5.88
C THR A 87 10.22 6.69 -6.33
N LEU A 88 10.40 5.69 -7.20
CA LEU A 88 9.34 4.78 -7.60
C LEU A 88 8.92 3.91 -6.41
N ILE A 89 7.61 3.81 -6.20
CA ILE A 89 7.02 2.87 -5.26
C ILE A 89 6.75 1.55 -6.01
N GLU A 90 7.21 0.45 -5.46
CA GLU A 90 7.03 -0.90 -6.00
C GLU A 90 6.62 -1.88 -4.89
N VAL A 91 6.44 -3.15 -5.24
CA VAL A 91 6.26 -4.22 -4.26
C VAL A 91 7.50 -5.10 -4.17
N GLU A 92 7.95 -5.34 -2.95
CA GLU A 92 9.13 -6.15 -2.63
C GLU A 92 8.75 -7.26 -1.64
N GLU A 93 9.60 -8.28 -1.53
CA GLU A 93 9.45 -9.27 -0.46
C GLU A 93 9.63 -8.58 0.89
N HIS A 94 8.77 -8.93 1.85
CA HIS A 94 8.87 -8.39 3.19
C HIS A 94 10.12 -8.93 3.88
N GLY A 95 10.87 -8.04 4.53
CA GLY A 95 12.08 -8.41 5.25
C GLY A 95 12.49 -7.39 6.30
N PRO A 96 13.75 -7.39 6.76
CA PRO A 96 14.19 -6.56 7.89
C PRO A 96 14.42 -5.08 7.52
N TRP A 97 13.95 -4.64 6.36
CA TRP A 97 14.21 -3.30 5.83
C TRP A 97 13.22 -2.28 6.37
N THR A 98 13.74 -1.13 6.83
CA THR A 98 12.94 -0.10 7.52
C THR A 98 12.07 0.73 6.58
N ASP A 99 12.37 0.72 5.29
CA ASP A 99 11.67 1.47 4.23
C ASP A 99 10.32 0.85 3.82
N GLN A 100 10.07 -0.40 4.22
CA GLN A 100 8.79 -1.10 4.02
C GLN A 100 7.72 -0.70 5.05
N PHE A 101 8.11 0.03 6.10
CA PHE A 101 7.25 0.44 7.20
C PHE A 101 6.68 1.84 6.96
N TRP A 102 5.36 1.93 7.00
CA TRP A 102 4.61 3.15 6.74
C TRP A 102 3.96 3.68 8.01
N ARG A 103 3.88 5.02 8.08
CA ARG A 103 3.19 5.72 9.17
C ARG A 103 2.19 6.72 8.60
N TRP A 104 0.97 6.67 9.12
CA TRP A 104 -0.03 7.68 8.80
C TRP A 104 0.34 9.00 9.48
N ARG A 105 0.28 10.11 8.73
CA ARG A 105 0.50 11.46 9.27
C ARG A 105 -0.70 12.33 8.95
N ALA A 106 -1.12 13.15 9.92
CA ALA A 106 -2.07 14.21 9.67
C ALA A 106 -1.49 15.21 8.65
N PRO A 107 -2.33 15.87 7.84
CA PRO A 107 -1.88 16.97 6.99
C PRO A 107 -1.11 18.00 7.82
N ARG A 108 0.04 18.44 7.34
CA ARG A 108 0.75 19.58 7.96
C ARG A 108 -0.08 20.84 7.68
N ALA A 109 -0.43 21.57 8.73
CA ALA A 109 -1.14 22.85 8.66
C ALA A 109 -0.28 23.94 8.03
#